data_AF-A0A7R6XUL0-F1
#
_entry.id   AF-A0A7R6XUL0-F1
#
_cell.length_a   1.000
_cell.length_b   1.000
_cell.length_c   1.000
_cell.angle_alpha   90.00
_cell.angle_beta   90.00
_cell.angle_gamma   90.00
#
_symmetry.space_group_name_H-M   'P 1'
#
loop_
_entity.id
_entity.type
_entity.pdbx_description
1 polymer ?
#
loop_
_entity_poly.entity_id
_entity_poly.type
_entity_poly.pdbx_seq_one_letter_code
_entity_poly.pdbx_strand_id
1 'polypeptide(L)'
;MLISGSADACAHSTKASTTTNLARPANPRPYRQFYWDAVAGAELPDGIDYAVFDFAVNSGPGRAARYLQAIVGVIQDGRIGPATLGAVKARPAGVVIDTLCDARLAFLKRLPTWPTFGRGWSDRVGSVRAEALLLSAVEPAAPAPAPGQAGLSVPSVKAAHPEVAPNPALPAGNAFWRLLLAIFKTILGGKKS
;
A
#
# COMPACT_ATOMS: atom_id res chain seq x y z
N MET A 1 -36.00 -59.92 24.88
CA MET A 1 -36.37 -58.71 25.66
C MET A 1 -35.12 -57.82 25.67
N LEU A 2 -34.91 -57.01 24.62
CA LEU A 2 -35.30 -55.59 24.41
C LEU A 2 -34.17 -54.59 24.80
N ILE A 3 -33.47 -54.12 23.76
CA ILE A 3 -33.11 -52.72 23.36
C ILE A 3 -32.70 -51.59 24.34
N SER A 4 -31.79 -50.76 23.79
CA SER A 4 -31.51 -49.31 24.05
C SER A 4 -30.53 -49.00 25.21
N GLY A 5 -29.47 -48.19 25.08
CA GLY A 5 -29.20 -47.04 24.21
C GLY A 5 -29.59 -45.75 24.94
N SER A 6 -28.62 -45.01 25.50
CA SER A 6 -28.75 -43.56 25.79
C SER A 6 -27.38 -42.90 26.04
N ALA A 7 -27.13 -41.86 25.26
CA ALA A 7 -26.17 -40.80 25.56
C ALA A 7 -26.70 -39.95 26.75
N ASP A 8 -25.83 -39.24 27.47
CA ASP A 8 -25.65 -37.80 27.27
C ASP A 8 -24.71 -37.15 28.29
N ALA A 9 -24.14 -36.04 27.83
CA ALA A 9 -23.05 -35.25 28.36
C ALA A 9 -23.32 -34.54 29.69
N CYS A 10 -22.26 -34.33 30.48
CA CYS A 10 -22.03 -33.06 31.18
C CYS A 10 -20.59 -32.96 31.69
N ALA A 11 -19.71 -32.29 30.94
CA ALA A 11 -18.43 -31.80 31.45
C ALA A 11 -18.12 -30.44 30.81
N HIS A 12 -18.73 -29.39 31.35
CA HIS A 12 -18.33 -28.01 31.08
C HIS A 12 -17.04 -27.72 31.87
N SER A 13 -15.89 -27.85 31.21
CA SER A 13 -14.62 -27.29 31.70
C SER A 13 -14.47 -25.88 31.17
N THR A 14 -14.84 -24.89 32.00
CA THR A 14 -14.53 -23.49 31.78
C THR A 14 -13.04 -23.26 32.02
N LYS A 15 -12.25 -23.11 30.94
CA LYS A 15 -10.93 -22.47 31.04
C LYS A 15 -11.07 -21.00 30.70
N ALA A 16 -10.77 -20.19 31.72
CA ALA A 16 -10.70 -18.73 31.66
C ALA A 16 -9.80 -18.29 30.49
N SER A 17 -10.34 -17.41 29.64
CA SER A 17 -9.58 -16.67 28.65
C SER A 17 -8.73 -15.64 29.38
N THR A 18 -7.48 -16.00 29.67
CA THR A 18 -6.45 -15.02 30.02
C THR A 18 -6.16 -14.21 28.78
N THR A 19 -6.75 -13.02 28.71
CA THR A 19 -6.38 -11.95 27.79
C THR A 19 -4.91 -11.61 28.03
N THR A 20 -4.01 -12.28 27.33
CA THR A 20 -2.61 -11.85 27.24
C THR A 20 -2.61 -10.47 26.60
N ASN A 21 -2.27 -9.48 27.42
CA ASN A 21 -1.92 -8.14 27.01
C ASN A 21 -0.70 -8.24 26.07
N LEU A 22 -0.97 -8.41 24.77
CA LEU A 22 0.06 -8.29 23.74
C LEU A 22 0.35 -6.81 23.57
N ALA A 23 1.33 -6.32 24.34
CA ALA A 23 2.08 -5.14 23.99
C ALA A 23 2.49 -5.27 22.51
N ARG A 24 1.83 -4.52 21.62
CA ARG A 24 2.11 -4.53 20.19
C ARG A 24 3.57 -4.08 20.02
N PRO A 25 4.51 -4.90 19.53
CA PRO A 25 5.75 -4.34 19.06
C PRO A 25 5.39 -3.40 17.91
N ALA A 26 5.59 -2.11 18.11
CA ALA A 26 5.50 -1.12 17.05
C ALA A 26 6.56 -1.49 16.01
N ASN A 27 6.17 -2.24 14.99
CA ASN A 27 7.05 -2.59 13.89
C ASN A 27 6.56 -1.87 12.64
N PRO A 28 6.92 -0.58 12.44
CA PRO A 28 6.64 0.14 11.20
C PRO A 28 7.43 -0.41 9.99
N ARG A 29 8.33 -1.37 10.21
CA ARG A 29 9.29 -1.89 9.21
C ARG A 29 8.72 -2.72 8.04
N PRO A 30 7.60 -3.49 8.14
CA PRO A 30 7.15 -4.30 7.01
C PRO A 30 6.70 -3.43 5.83
N TYR A 31 6.09 -2.28 6.09
CA TYR A 31 5.50 -1.45 5.03
C TYR A 31 6.56 -0.80 4.15
N ARG A 32 7.61 -0.27 4.78
CA ARG A 32 8.74 0.34 4.08
C ARG A 32 9.45 -0.69 3.21
N GLN A 33 9.83 -1.83 3.78
CA GLN A 33 10.57 -2.86 3.04
C GLN A 33 9.75 -3.47 1.89
N PHE A 34 8.50 -3.86 2.15
CA PHE A 34 7.72 -4.64 1.17
C PHE A 34 7.07 -3.81 0.07
N TYR A 35 6.92 -2.49 0.27
CA TYR A 35 6.23 -1.64 -0.68
C TYR A 35 7.09 -0.46 -1.13
N TRP A 36 7.61 0.34 -0.20
CA TRP A 36 8.37 1.54 -0.54
C TRP A 36 9.74 1.22 -1.15
N ASP A 37 10.55 0.42 -0.44
CA ASP A 37 11.88 0.03 -0.92
C ASP A 37 11.78 -0.90 -2.12
N ALA A 38 10.75 -1.76 -2.17
CA ALA A 38 10.50 -2.69 -3.28
C ALA A 38 10.23 -2.00 -4.63
N VAL A 39 9.80 -0.72 -4.61
CA VAL A 39 9.61 0.09 -5.83
C VAL A 39 10.64 1.21 -5.95
N ALA A 40 11.72 1.17 -5.17
CA ALA A 40 12.72 2.23 -5.10
C ALA A 40 12.08 3.62 -4.90
N GLY A 41 11.08 3.71 -4.01
CA GLY A 41 10.27 4.92 -3.84
C GLY A 41 11.09 6.17 -3.54
N ALA A 42 12.18 6.05 -2.78
CA ALA A 42 13.07 7.18 -2.47
C ALA A 42 13.90 7.69 -3.67
N GLU A 43 13.97 6.93 -4.78
CA GLU A 43 14.77 7.26 -5.96
C GLU A 43 13.93 7.77 -7.14
N LEU A 44 12.62 7.56 -7.07
CA LEU A 44 11.66 8.03 -8.05
C LEU A 44 11.39 9.54 -7.87
N PRO A 45 11.11 10.29 -8.95
CA PRO A 45 10.71 11.69 -8.84
C PRO A 45 9.41 11.86 -8.04
N ASP A 46 9.31 12.99 -7.33
CA ASP A 46 8.13 13.38 -6.56
C ASP A 46 6.84 13.29 -7.41
N GLY A 47 5.81 12.73 -6.81
CA GLY A 47 4.53 12.44 -7.46
C GLY A 47 4.52 11.10 -8.19
N ILE A 48 5.59 10.73 -8.91
CA ILE A 48 5.72 9.39 -9.50
C ILE A 48 5.90 8.36 -8.37
N ASP A 49 6.77 8.66 -7.40
CA ASP A 49 6.98 7.86 -6.20
C ASP A 49 5.66 7.55 -5.47
N TYR A 50 4.84 8.57 -5.26
CA TYR A 50 3.55 8.50 -4.58
C TYR A 50 2.56 7.63 -5.36
N ALA A 51 2.39 7.88 -6.65
CA ALA A 51 1.46 7.12 -7.50
C ALA A 51 1.87 5.64 -7.63
N VAL A 52 3.17 5.36 -7.78
CA VAL A 52 3.71 4.00 -7.85
C VAL A 52 3.57 3.28 -6.52
N PHE A 53 3.85 3.96 -5.40
CA PHE A 53 3.70 3.38 -4.07
C PHE A 53 2.24 3.03 -3.75
N ASP A 54 1.29 3.93 -4.03
CA ASP A 54 -0.13 3.62 -3.82
C ASP A 54 -0.57 2.41 -4.67
N PHE A 55 -0.10 2.33 -5.91
CA PHE A 55 -0.38 1.18 -6.77
C PHE A 55 0.27 -0.10 -6.20
N ALA A 56 1.50 -0.03 -5.71
CA ALA A 56 2.21 -1.14 -5.10
C ALA A 56 1.49 -1.68 -3.87
N VAL A 57 0.99 -0.82 -2.99
CA VAL A 57 0.22 -1.19 -1.80
C VAL A 57 -1.06 -1.95 -2.18
N ASN A 58 -1.78 -1.45 -3.17
CA ASN A 58 -3.11 -1.98 -3.50
C ASN A 58 -3.06 -3.18 -4.45
N SER A 59 -2.01 -3.31 -5.24
CA SER A 59 -1.94 -4.31 -6.32
C SER A 59 -0.61 -5.08 -6.36
N GLY A 60 0.30 -4.82 -5.43
CA GLY A 60 1.59 -5.47 -5.32
C GLY A 60 2.70 -4.71 -6.06
N PRO A 61 3.92 -4.65 -5.46
CA PRO A 61 5.04 -3.86 -5.98
C PRO A 61 5.50 -4.31 -7.36
N GLY A 62 5.59 -5.62 -7.62
CA GLY A 62 6.00 -6.14 -8.91
C GLY A 62 5.06 -5.76 -10.06
N ARG A 63 3.75 -5.59 -9.79
CA ARG A 63 2.80 -5.11 -10.81
C ARG A 63 2.99 -3.63 -11.07
N ALA A 64 3.06 -2.82 -10.01
CA ALA A 64 3.29 -1.39 -10.14
C ALA A 64 4.58 -1.09 -10.92
N ALA A 65 5.68 -1.78 -10.58
CA ALA A 65 6.95 -1.67 -11.29
C ALA A 65 6.84 -2.01 -12.78
N ARG A 66 6.16 -3.12 -13.14
CA ARG A 66 5.98 -3.50 -14.55
C ARG A 66 5.16 -2.50 -15.35
N TYR A 67 4.14 -1.91 -14.73
CA TYR A 67 3.35 -0.86 -15.38
C TYR A 67 4.19 0.40 -15.62
N LEU A 68 4.97 0.83 -14.62
CA LEU A 68 5.90 1.94 -14.79
C LEU A 68 6.92 1.67 -15.91
N GLN A 69 7.51 0.47 -15.92
CA GLN A 69 8.48 0.05 -16.94
C GLN A 69 7.88 0.05 -18.35
N ALA A 70 6.64 -0.45 -18.49
CA ALA A 70 5.91 -0.42 -19.75
C ALA A 70 5.74 1.03 -20.26
N ILE A 71 5.37 1.94 -19.36
CA ILE A 71 5.12 3.35 -19.67
C ILE A 71 6.41 4.03 -20.15
N VAL A 72 7.52 3.81 -19.45
CA VAL A 72 8.79 4.47 -19.79
C VAL A 72 9.56 3.76 -20.91
N GLY A 73 9.08 2.61 -21.39
CA GLY A 73 9.61 1.91 -22.55
C GLY A 73 10.84 1.04 -22.26
N VAL A 74 10.95 0.51 -21.05
CA VAL A 74 12.03 -0.41 -20.65
C VAL A 74 11.49 -1.83 -20.45
N ILE A 75 12.41 -2.80 -20.26
CA ILE A 75 12.07 -4.19 -20.00
C ILE A 75 11.19 -4.28 -18.73
N GLN A 76 10.06 -4.99 -18.84
CA GLN A 76 9.09 -5.16 -17.75
C GLN A 76 9.48 -6.33 -16.82
N ASP A 77 10.67 -6.27 -16.22
CA ASP A 77 11.15 -7.32 -15.31
C ASP A 77 10.54 -7.23 -13.89
N GLY A 78 9.91 -6.10 -13.55
CA GLY A 78 9.33 -5.78 -12.26
C GLY A 78 10.32 -5.33 -11.19
N ARG A 79 11.56 -4.98 -11.58
CA ARG A 79 12.58 -4.41 -10.70
C ARG A 79 12.94 -2.99 -11.14
N ILE A 80 12.74 -2.02 -10.24
CA ILE A 80 13.12 -0.63 -10.51
C ILE A 80 14.61 -0.48 -10.23
N GLY A 81 15.42 -0.61 -11.28
CA GLY A 81 16.86 -0.37 -11.26
C GLY A 81 17.28 0.85 -12.09
N PRO A 82 18.59 1.06 -12.29
CA PRO A 82 19.13 2.26 -12.94
C PRO A 82 18.54 2.54 -14.33
N ALA A 83 18.27 1.51 -15.14
CA ALA A 83 17.65 1.67 -16.45
C ALA A 83 16.23 2.24 -16.35
N THR A 84 15.40 1.73 -15.44
CA THR A 84 14.06 2.25 -15.19
C THR A 84 14.12 3.69 -14.67
N LEU A 85 14.98 3.97 -13.70
CA LEU A 85 15.13 5.30 -13.10
C LEU A 85 15.59 6.35 -14.13
N GLY A 86 16.55 6.00 -14.99
CA GLY A 86 16.99 6.87 -16.08
C GLY A 86 15.86 7.18 -17.06
N ALA A 87 15.10 6.16 -17.47
CA ALA A 87 13.97 6.33 -18.39
C ALA A 87 12.81 7.13 -17.77
N VAL A 88 12.56 6.98 -16.47
CA VAL A 88 11.58 7.80 -15.72
C VAL A 88 11.99 9.27 -15.70
N LYS A 89 13.25 9.57 -15.35
CA LYS A 89 13.76 10.95 -15.25
C LYS A 89 13.87 11.65 -16.61
N ALA A 90 13.94 10.89 -17.70
CA ALA A 90 13.97 11.42 -19.06
C ALA A 90 12.58 11.84 -19.61
N ARG A 91 11.50 11.72 -18.82
CA ARG A 91 10.14 12.05 -19.24
C ARG A 91 9.49 13.08 -18.32
N PRO A 92 8.56 13.91 -18.83
CA PRO A 92 7.78 14.80 -17.99
C PRO A 92 6.99 14.00 -16.94
N ALA A 93 7.13 14.35 -15.66
CA ALA A 93 6.55 13.60 -14.56
C ALA A 93 5.02 13.49 -14.67
N GLY A 94 4.34 14.59 -15.01
CA GLY A 94 2.89 14.61 -15.19
C GLY A 94 2.41 13.60 -16.23
N VAL A 95 3.12 13.45 -17.36
CA VAL A 95 2.76 12.46 -18.40
C VAL A 95 2.89 11.03 -17.87
N VAL A 96 3.94 10.74 -17.09
CA VAL A 96 4.13 9.42 -16.49
C VAL A 96 3.02 9.13 -15.46
N ILE A 97 2.68 10.11 -14.62
CA ILE A 97 1.62 10.01 -13.60
C ILE A 97 0.26 9.75 -14.25
N ASP A 98 -0.12 10.55 -15.24
CA ASP A 98 -1.41 10.42 -15.92
C ASP A 98 -1.54 9.04 -16.56
N THR A 99 -0.52 8.64 -17.32
CA THR A 99 -0.49 7.33 -18.00
C THR A 99 -0.52 6.17 -17.00
N LEU A 100 0.18 6.28 -15.86
CA LEU A 100 0.18 5.25 -14.82
C LEU A 100 -1.20 5.09 -14.19
N CYS A 101 -1.86 6.20 -13.87
CA CYS A 101 -3.21 6.19 -13.32
C CYS A 101 -4.24 5.65 -14.34
N ASP A 102 -4.12 5.98 -15.62
CA ASP A 102 -5.00 5.43 -16.67
C ASP A 102 -4.81 3.93 -16.83
N ALA A 103 -3.55 3.48 -16.92
CA ALA A 103 -3.23 2.07 -17.04
C ALA A 103 -3.70 1.28 -15.81
N ARG A 104 -3.54 1.83 -14.60
CA ARG A 104 -4.07 1.24 -13.38
C ARG A 104 -5.59 1.17 -13.39
N LEU A 105 -6.29 2.23 -13.78
CA LEU A 105 -7.75 2.22 -13.84
C LEU A 105 -8.26 1.18 -14.86
N ALA A 106 -7.61 1.08 -16.02
CA ALA A 106 -7.90 0.05 -17.01
C ALA A 106 -7.69 -1.38 -16.45
N PHE A 107 -6.62 -1.59 -15.68
CA PHE A 107 -6.39 -2.84 -14.95
C PHE A 107 -7.48 -3.15 -13.92
N LEU A 108 -7.96 -2.16 -13.18
CA LEU A 108 -8.99 -2.37 -12.17
C LEU A 108 -10.34 -2.69 -12.81
N LYS A 109 -10.67 -2.04 -13.94
CA LYS A 109 -11.91 -2.27 -14.72
C LYS A 109 -12.09 -3.70 -15.22
N ARG A 110 -10.99 -4.43 -15.45
CA ARG A 110 -11.04 -5.85 -15.87
C ARG A 110 -11.15 -6.85 -14.72
N LEU A 111 -11.19 -6.41 -13.47
CA LEU A 111 -11.32 -7.31 -12.33
C LEU A 111 -12.79 -7.78 -12.19
N PRO A 112 -13.05 -9.07 -11.87
CA PRO A 112 -14.41 -9.58 -11.67
C PRO A 112 -15.19 -8.84 -10.58
N THR A 113 -14.49 -8.22 -9.64
CA THR A 113 -15.02 -7.48 -8.50
C THR A 113 -15.29 -6.00 -8.80
N TRP A 114 -15.03 -5.54 -10.03
CA TRP A 114 -15.29 -4.17 -10.47
C TRP A 114 -16.75 -3.71 -10.26
N PRO A 115 -17.80 -4.52 -10.54
CA PRO A 115 -19.19 -4.08 -10.33
C PRO A 115 -19.49 -3.69 -8.88
N THR A 116 -18.77 -4.27 -7.91
CA THR A 116 -18.96 -4.01 -6.48
C THR A 116 -18.12 -2.82 -5.99
N PHE A 117 -16.84 -2.75 -6.38
CA PHE A 117 -15.89 -1.79 -5.79
C PHE A 117 -15.40 -0.69 -6.75
N GLY A 118 -15.76 -0.78 -8.03
CA GLY A 118 -15.19 0.05 -9.10
C GLY A 118 -15.37 1.55 -8.89
N ARG A 119 -16.47 1.97 -8.26
CA ARG A 119 -16.70 3.38 -7.87
C ARG A 119 -15.59 3.87 -6.93
N GLY A 120 -15.41 3.22 -5.78
CA GLY A 120 -14.42 3.63 -4.79
C GLY A 120 -12.98 3.51 -5.31
N TRP A 121 -12.71 2.53 -6.16
CA TRP A 121 -11.41 2.42 -6.82
C TRP A 121 -11.16 3.53 -7.84
N SER A 122 -12.16 3.93 -8.61
CA SER A 122 -12.06 5.06 -9.55
C SER A 122 -11.78 6.36 -8.80
N ASP A 123 -12.55 6.62 -7.73
CA ASP A 123 -12.41 7.81 -6.90
C ASP A 123 -10.99 7.87 -6.30
N ARG A 124 -10.47 6.75 -5.76
CA ARG A 124 -9.08 6.69 -5.23
C ARG A 124 -8.04 6.99 -6.31
N VAL A 125 -8.13 6.39 -7.50
CA VAL A 125 -7.16 6.63 -8.57
C VAL A 125 -7.20 8.09 -9.02
N GLY A 126 -8.39 8.69 -9.09
CA GLY A 126 -8.56 10.12 -9.38
C GLY A 126 -7.89 11.01 -8.33
N SER A 127 -8.11 10.74 -7.04
CA SER A 127 -7.46 11.49 -5.94
C SER A 127 -5.94 11.34 -5.97
N VAL A 128 -5.42 10.12 -6.16
CA VAL A 128 -3.97 9.86 -6.26
C VAL A 128 -3.36 10.61 -7.43
N ARG A 129 -4.04 10.64 -8.60
CA ARG A 129 -3.59 11.43 -9.75
C ARG A 129 -3.46 12.90 -9.39
N ALA A 130 -4.50 13.50 -8.82
CA ALA A 130 -4.51 14.91 -8.49
C ALA A 130 -3.37 15.28 -7.51
N GLU A 131 -3.20 14.48 -6.45
CA GLU A 131 -2.13 14.71 -5.47
C GLU A 131 -0.73 14.47 -6.05
N ALA A 132 -0.55 13.40 -6.83
CA ALA A 132 0.72 13.14 -7.51
C ALA A 132 1.12 14.27 -8.45
N LEU A 133 0.17 14.83 -9.21
CA LEU A 133 0.43 15.97 -10.09
C LEU A 133 0.84 17.22 -9.30
N LEU A 134 0.17 17.50 -8.18
CA LEU A 134 0.55 18.60 -7.28
C LEU A 134 1.96 18.42 -6.74
N LEU A 135 2.30 17.21 -6.26
CA LEU A 135 3.64 16.90 -5.77
C LEU A 135 4.69 17.07 -6.87
N SER A 136 4.40 16.59 -8.09
CA SER A 136 5.34 16.70 -9.21
C SER A 136 5.56 18.14 -9.73
N ALA A 137 4.63 19.04 -9.42
CA ALA A 137 4.70 20.45 -9.80
C ALA A 137 5.48 21.29 -8.78
N VAL A 138 5.70 20.76 -7.56
CA VAL A 138 6.59 21.40 -6.58
C VAL A 138 8.01 21.17 -7.08
N GLU A 139 8.61 22.21 -7.66
CA GLU A 139 10.03 22.18 -7.98
C GLU A 139 10.82 21.96 -6.69
N PRO A 140 11.78 21.02 -6.62
CA PRO A 140 12.54 20.81 -5.42
C PRO A 140 13.26 22.11 -5.08
N ALA A 141 12.95 22.70 -3.93
CA ALA A 141 13.77 23.77 -3.39
C ALA A 141 15.22 23.25 -3.39
N ALA A 142 16.08 23.89 -4.20
CA ALA A 142 17.50 23.58 -4.23
C ALA A 142 18.02 23.49 -2.78
N PRO A 143 18.86 22.51 -2.44
CA PRO A 143 19.40 22.42 -1.09
C PRO A 143 20.11 23.74 -0.80
N ALA A 144 19.55 24.52 0.12
CA ALA A 144 20.18 25.74 0.61
C ALA A 144 21.62 25.40 1.00
N PRO A 145 22.62 26.21 0.61
CA PRO A 145 24.01 25.94 0.94
C PRO A 145 24.13 25.88 2.46
N ALA A 146 24.54 24.72 2.98
CA ALA A 146 24.69 24.49 4.40
C ALA A 146 25.62 25.56 5.01
N PRO A 147 25.18 26.34 6.01
CA PRO A 147 26.10 27.06 6.87
C PRO A 147 26.83 26.03 7.73
N GLY A 148 28.16 26.10 7.67
CA GLY A 148 29.06 25.27 8.44
C GLY A 148 28.78 25.27 9.93
N GLN A 149 29.18 24.17 10.55
CA GLN A 149 29.08 23.86 11.96
C GLN A 149 29.66 24.96 12.85
N ALA A 150 28.86 25.48 13.78
CA ALA A 150 29.37 26.06 15.02
C ALA A 150 28.29 26.03 16.10
N GLY A 151 28.57 25.31 17.20
CA GLY A 151 28.12 25.70 18.53
C GLY A 151 26.83 25.06 19.07
N LEU A 152 27.01 24.25 20.11
CA LEU A 152 25.99 23.70 21.01
C LEU A 152 25.15 24.79 21.71
N SER A 153 23.85 24.61 21.80
CA SER A 153 23.09 24.55 23.08
C SER A 153 21.59 24.47 22.82
N VAL A 154 20.98 23.37 23.26
CA VAL A 154 19.54 23.24 23.35
C VAL A 154 19.10 23.90 24.66
N PRO A 155 18.10 24.79 24.63
CA PRO A 155 17.03 24.73 25.58
C PRO A 155 15.73 24.39 24.87
N SER A 156 15.16 23.26 25.29
CA SER A 156 13.82 22.78 24.96
C SER A 156 12.78 23.87 25.25
N VAL A 157 12.18 24.43 24.19
CA VAL A 157 10.94 25.19 24.28
C VAL A 157 9.86 24.42 23.53
N LYS A 158 8.89 23.99 24.32
CA LYS A 158 7.60 23.38 23.98
C LYS A 158 6.90 24.17 22.86
N ALA A 159 6.82 23.57 21.68
CA ALA A 159 5.89 24.02 20.64
C ALA A 159 4.65 23.12 20.67
N ALA A 160 3.51 23.77 20.90
CA ALA A 160 2.20 23.17 20.89
C ALA A 160 1.91 22.52 19.53
N HIS A 161 1.45 21.27 19.56
CA HIS A 161 0.70 20.69 18.45
C HIS A 161 -0.64 21.44 18.38
N PRO A 162 -1.06 22.00 17.23
CA PRO A 162 -2.48 22.16 17.01
C PRO A 162 -3.06 20.75 16.91
N GLU A 163 -4.02 20.50 17.78
CA GLU A 163 -4.82 19.28 17.86
C GLU A 163 -5.47 19.01 16.49
N VAL A 164 -4.94 18.03 15.77
CA VAL A 164 -5.60 17.47 14.60
C VAL A 164 -6.75 16.61 15.13
N ALA A 165 -7.98 17.10 14.91
CA ALA A 165 -9.21 16.40 15.24
C ALA A 165 -9.20 14.94 14.73
N PRO A 166 -9.89 14.02 15.43
CA PRO A 166 -9.80 12.59 15.15
C PRO A 166 -10.43 12.24 13.79
N ASN A 167 -9.63 11.69 12.88
CA ASN A 167 -10.10 10.97 11.71
C ASN A 167 -10.90 9.74 12.20
N PRO A 168 -12.14 9.48 11.71
CA PRO A 168 -12.89 8.32 12.14
C PRO A 168 -12.12 7.02 11.86
N ALA A 169 -12.08 6.18 12.90
CA ALA A 169 -11.32 4.95 12.95
C ALA A 169 -11.47 4.10 11.68
N LEU A 170 -10.35 3.81 11.02
CA LEU A 170 -10.24 2.68 10.10
C LEU A 170 -10.65 1.42 10.87
N PRO A 171 -11.65 0.64 10.42
CA PRO A 171 -11.97 -0.61 11.08
C PRO A 171 -10.77 -1.56 10.93
N ALA A 172 -10.15 -1.88 12.06
CA ALA A 172 -9.20 -2.97 12.18
C ALA A 172 -9.95 -4.26 11.85
N GLY A 173 -9.72 -4.81 10.67
CA GLY A 173 -10.46 -5.98 10.24
C GLY A 173 -9.76 -6.72 9.12
N ASN A 174 -9.36 -7.94 9.45
CA ASN A 174 -8.77 -8.96 8.58
C ASN A 174 -9.69 -9.38 7.41
N ALA A 175 -10.69 -8.59 7.03
CA ALA A 175 -11.66 -8.85 5.97
C ALA A 175 -11.09 -8.60 4.58
N PHE A 176 -10.25 -7.56 4.42
CA PHE A 176 -9.59 -7.25 3.14
C PHE A 176 -8.67 -8.40 2.70
N TRP A 177 -7.80 -8.87 3.59
CA TRP A 177 -6.92 -10.01 3.34
C TRP A 177 -7.66 -11.34 3.23
N ARG A 178 -8.76 -11.55 3.97
CA ARG A 178 -9.59 -12.77 3.87
C ARG A 178 -10.36 -12.84 2.56
N LEU A 179 -10.87 -11.71 2.05
CA LEU A 179 -11.55 -11.66 0.76
C LEU A 179 -10.56 -11.85 -0.40
N LEU A 180 -9.37 -11.26 -0.30
CA LEU A 180 -8.31 -11.38 -1.29
C LEU A 180 -7.72 -12.81 -1.34
N LEU A 181 -7.55 -13.47 -0.18
CA LEU A 181 -7.18 -14.89 -0.11
C LEU A 181 -8.32 -15.83 -0.56
N ALA A 182 -9.58 -15.51 -0.27
CA ALA A 182 -10.72 -16.31 -0.71
C ALA A 182 -10.86 -16.32 -2.24
N ILE A 183 -10.64 -15.17 -2.89
CA ILE A 183 -10.60 -15.04 -4.35
C ILE A 183 -9.41 -15.83 -4.93
N PHE A 184 -8.23 -15.80 -4.30
CA PHE A 184 -7.07 -16.59 -4.74
C PHE A 184 -7.31 -18.10 -4.61
N LYS A 185 -8.03 -18.55 -3.57
CA LYS A 185 -8.39 -19.96 -3.35
C LYS A 185 -9.45 -20.47 -4.33
N THR A 186 -10.38 -19.62 -4.78
CA THR A 186 -11.39 -20.00 -5.78
C THR A 186 -10.82 -20.11 -7.20
N ILE A 187 -9.75 -19.38 -7.51
CA ILE A 187 -9.11 -19.40 -8.83
C ILE A 187 -8.15 -20.59 -9.00
N LEU A 188 -7.55 -21.11 -7.91
CA LEU A 188 -6.62 -22.25 -7.94
C LEU A 188 -7.23 -23.60 -7.53
N GLY A 189 -8.47 -23.64 -7.04
CA GLY A 189 -9.12 -24.85 -6.50
C GLY A 189 -9.96 -25.67 -7.48
N GLY A 190 -9.97 -25.33 -8.77
CA GLY A 190 -10.78 -26.02 -9.78
C GLY A 190 -10.16 -27.34 -10.27
N LYS A 191 -10.73 -28.46 -9.82
CA LYS A 191 -10.60 -29.86 -10.28
C LYS A 191 -9.31 -30.63 -9.95
N LYS A 192 -9.46 -31.64 -9.09
CA LYS A 192 -9.14 -33.05 -9.40
C LYS A 192 -10.17 -33.98 -8.76
N SER A 193 -10.81 -34.77 -9.65
CA SER A 193 -11.63 -35.98 -9.51
C SER A 193 -12.64 -36.11 -8.37
#